data_AF-B2KU65-F1
#
_entry.id   AF-B2KU65-F1
#
_cell.length_a   1.000
_cell.length_b   1.000
_cell.length_c   1.000
_cell.angle_alpha   90.00
_cell.angle_beta   90.00
_cell.angle_gamma   90.00
#
_symmetry.space_group_name_H-M   'P 1'
#
loop_
_entity.id
_entity.type
_entity.pdbx_description
1 polymer ?
#
loop_
_entity_poly.entity_id
_entity_poly.type
_entity_poly.pdbx_seq_one_letter_code
_entity_poly.pdbx_strand_id
1 'polypeptide(L)'
;MKLLWMEFKRQTRSLTFVIYTFLVVAFIVMNVWPLLSRNLTTLPKSPASYENITATDYQTLKTNSLDQLHYDYRHNLYTTYPLGFAKQVTLRAADQAKVRQLMTEAEDADTRAPLVKTLAKVDRLLGGQSAYSSQNIQNFAYRRMTKAEVVADQQ
;
A
#
# COMPACT_ATOMS: atom_id res chain seq x y z
N MET A 1 -40.28 0.56 31.10
CA MET A 1 -39.18 -0.32 30.64
C MET A 1 -39.62 -1.72 30.20
N LYS A 2 -40.74 -2.28 30.68
CA LYS A 2 -41.19 -3.65 30.34
C LYS A 2 -41.47 -3.87 28.84
N LEU A 3 -42.07 -2.89 28.18
CA LEU A 3 -42.35 -2.91 26.73
C LEU A 3 -41.06 -2.90 25.89
N LEU A 4 -40.09 -2.05 26.23
CA LEU A 4 -38.78 -2.01 25.56
C LEU A 4 -38.05 -3.35 25.67
N TRP A 5 -38.10 -4.00 26.83
CA TRP A 5 -37.51 -5.31 27.05
C TRP A 5 -38.20 -6.43 26.23
N MET A 6 -39.52 -6.35 26.05
CA MET A 6 -40.28 -7.29 25.23
C MET A 6 -39.95 -7.14 23.75
N GLU A 7 -39.91 -5.91 23.24
CA GLU A 7 -39.55 -5.65 21.84
C GLU A 7 -38.08 -5.99 21.55
N PHE A 8 -37.18 -5.68 22.48
CA PHE A 8 -35.77 -6.07 22.37
C PHE A 8 -35.64 -7.60 22.26
N LYS A 9 -36.30 -8.36 23.14
CA LYS A 9 -36.31 -9.83 23.09
C LYS A 9 -36.89 -10.38 21.80
N ARG A 10 -37.95 -9.76 21.27
CA ARG A 10 -38.59 -10.15 20.02
C ARG A 10 -37.64 -9.93 18.84
N GLN A 11 -36.96 -8.79 18.80
CA GLN A 11 -35.99 -8.48 17.76
C GLN A 11 -34.79 -9.42 17.82
N THR A 12 -34.22 -9.67 19.00
CA THR A 12 -33.04 -10.54 19.18
C THR A 12 -33.35 -12.02 18.93
N ARG A 13 -34.62 -12.43 18.96
CA ARG A 13 -35.08 -13.78 18.61
C ARG A 13 -35.63 -13.91 17.19
N SER A 14 -35.67 -12.82 16.43
CA SER A 14 -36.09 -12.89 15.03
C SER A 14 -35.09 -13.72 14.22
N LEU A 15 -35.60 -14.54 13.29
CA LEU A 15 -34.77 -15.42 12.46
C LEU A 15 -33.70 -14.63 11.71
N THR A 16 -34.07 -13.48 11.13
CA THR A 16 -33.16 -12.60 10.40
C THR A 16 -32.04 -12.06 11.30
N PHE A 17 -32.35 -11.63 12.53
CA PHE A 17 -31.33 -11.16 13.46
C PHE A 17 -30.37 -12.27 13.89
N VAL A 18 -30.90 -13.48 14.15
CA VAL A 18 -30.08 -14.63 14.53
C VAL A 18 -29.14 -15.02 13.39
N ILE A 19 -29.64 -15.10 12.15
CA ILE A 19 -28.81 -15.39 10.97
C ILE A 19 -27.74 -14.31 10.79
N TYR A 20 -28.11 -13.04 10.82
CA TYR A 20 -27.17 -11.93 10.68
C TYR A 20 -26.08 -11.97 11.77
N THR A 21 -26.48 -12.15 13.03
CA THR A 21 -25.56 -12.23 14.17
C THR A 21 -24.60 -13.41 14.00
N PHE A 22 -25.12 -14.58 13.60
CA PHE A 22 -24.30 -15.75 13.33
C PHE A 22 -23.28 -15.48 12.22
N LEU A 23 -23.69 -14.87 11.10
CA LEU A 23 -22.78 -14.54 9.99
C LEU A 23 -21.70 -13.53 10.39
N VAL A 24 -22.04 -12.50 11.17
CA VAL A 24 -21.07 -11.52 11.69
C VAL A 24 -20.09 -12.18 12.64
N VAL A 25 -20.57 -12.99 13.59
CA VAL A 25 -19.69 -13.73 14.53
C VAL A 25 -18.80 -14.70 13.77
N ALA A 26 -19.34 -15.45 12.80
CA ALA A 26 -18.57 -16.36 11.96
C ALA A 26 -17.49 -15.60 11.17
N PHE A 27 -17.83 -14.45 10.56
CA PHE A 27 -16.87 -13.60 9.87
C PHE A 27 -15.75 -13.13 10.81
N ILE A 28 -16.08 -12.65 12.00
CA ILE A 28 -15.10 -12.19 13.00
C ILE A 28 -14.22 -13.37 13.43
N VAL A 29 -14.79 -14.53 13.76
CA VAL A 29 -14.00 -15.70 14.18
C VAL A 29 -13.09 -16.17 13.05
N MET A 30 -13.58 -16.25 11.82
CA MET A 30 -12.78 -16.74 10.69
C MET A 30 -11.67 -15.78 10.29
N ASN A 31 -11.91 -14.46 10.34
CA ASN A 31 -10.97 -13.46 9.81
C ASN A 31 -10.12 -12.78 10.88
N VAL A 32 -10.63 -12.60 12.10
CA VAL A 32 -9.98 -11.83 13.17
C VAL A 32 -9.29 -12.73 14.20
N TRP A 33 -9.84 -13.91 14.51
CA TRP A 33 -9.21 -14.85 15.45
C TRP A 33 -7.79 -15.26 15.07
N PRO A 34 -7.46 -15.51 13.78
CA PRO A 34 -6.08 -15.76 13.35
C PRO A 34 -5.13 -14.58 13.58
N LEU A 35 -5.63 -13.35 13.69
CA LEU A 35 -4.83 -12.16 14.00
C LEU A 35 -4.59 -12.03 15.51
N LEU A 36 -5.63 -12.28 16.33
CA LEU A 36 -5.54 -12.25 17.79
C LEU A 36 -4.67 -13.38 18.38
N SER A 37 -4.58 -14.51 17.68
CA SER A 37 -3.75 -15.65 18.08
C SER A 37 -2.27 -15.54 17.65
N ARG A 38 -1.88 -14.46 16.95
CA ARG A 38 -0.47 -14.19 16.69
C ARG A 38 0.21 -13.77 17.99
N ASN A 39 1.16 -14.57 18.46
CA ASN A 39 2.08 -14.15 19.51
C ASN A 39 2.93 -13.00 19.00
N LEU A 40 2.60 -11.76 19.39
CA LEU A 40 3.39 -10.56 19.10
C LEU A 40 4.64 -10.46 19.99
N THR A 41 4.80 -11.37 20.95
CA THR A 41 5.87 -11.38 21.95
C THR A 41 7.22 -11.86 21.42
N THR A 42 7.25 -12.49 20.24
CA THR A 42 8.50 -12.98 19.63
C THR A 42 8.81 -12.24 18.35
N LEU A 43 9.97 -11.57 18.32
CA LEU A 43 10.53 -10.96 17.11
C LEU A 43 10.58 -11.98 15.95
N PRO A 44 10.19 -11.59 14.73
CA PRO A 44 10.38 -12.42 13.55
C PRO A 44 11.84 -12.84 13.42
N LYS A 45 12.07 -14.13 13.12
CA LYS A 45 13.43 -14.69 12.97
C LYS A 45 14.17 -14.12 11.77
N SER A 46 13.44 -13.71 10.73
CA SER A 46 14.01 -13.12 9.52
C SER A 46 13.87 -11.60 9.53
N PRO A 47 14.96 -10.83 9.34
CA PRO A 47 14.88 -9.39 9.13
C PRO A 47 13.99 -8.99 7.95
N ALA A 48 13.78 -9.88 6.98
CA ALA A 48 12.88 -9.63 5.86
C ALA A 48 11.40 -9.57 6.27
N SER A 49 11.07 -10.05 7.46
CA SER A 49 9.72 -10.04 8.03
C SER A 49 9.47 -8.82 8.91
N TYR A 50 10.44 -7.92 9.06
CA TYR A 50 10.25 -6.66 9.77
C TYR A 50 9.45 -5.68 8.92
N GLU A 51 8.66 -4.84 9.60
CA GLU A 51 7.84 -3.83 8.95
C GLU A 51 8.70 -2.76 8.27
N ASN A 52 8.09 -2.06 7.32
CA ASN A 52 8.70 -0.93 6.67
C ASN A 52 8.42 0.34 7.48
N ILE A 53 9.44 1.18 7.62
CA ILE A 53 9.32 2.55 8.12
C ILE A 53 9.67 3.54 7.03
N THR A 54 9.21 4.78 7.20
CA THR A 54 9.54 5.89 6.32
C THR A 54 11.05 6.14 6.35
N ALA A 55 11.68 6.05 5.19
CA ALA A 55 13.05 6.45 4.98
C ALA A 55 13.14 7.96 4.79
N THR A 56 14.15 8.59 5.37
CA THR A 56 14.38 10.04 5.25
C THR A 56 15.42 10.39 4.19
N ASP A 57 16.20 9.40 3.74
CA ASP A 57 17.27 9.59 2.77
C ASP A 57 16.75 9.56 1.33
N TYR A 58 17.40 10.37 0.49
CA TYR A 58 17.08 10.47 -0.91
C TYR A 58 17.36 9.17 -1.69
N GLN A 59 18.40 8.43 -1.31
CA GLN A 59 18.85 7.26 -2.06
C GLN A 59 17.85 6.11 -2.01
N THR A 60 17.23 5.88 -0.84
CA THR A 60 16.17 4.89 -0.68
C THR A 60 14.95 5.26 -1.55
N LEU A 61 14.53 6.53 -1.52
CA LEU A 61 13.45 7.01 -2.38
C LEU A 61 13.76 6.79 -3.87
N LYS A 62 14.96 7.16 -4.30
CA LYS A 62 15.41 7.01 -5.70
C LYS A 62 15.44 5.55 -6.12
N THR A 63 16.09 4.70 -5.33
CA THR A 63 16.26 3.27 -5.63
C THR A 63 14.90 2.59 -5.75
N ASN A 64 14.02 2.73 -4.75
CA ASN A 64 12.72 2.07 -4.75
C ASN A 64 11.81 2.56 -5.89
N SER A 65 11.82 3.88 -6.17
CA SER A 65 11.00 4.43 -7.26
C SER A 65 11.48 3.99 -8.65
N LEU A 66 12.80 3.89 -8.85
CA LEU A 66 13.38 3.38 -10.09
C LEU A 66 13.16 1.87 -10.23
N ASP A 67 13.33 1.08 -9.17
CA ASP A 67 13.08 -0.36 -9.18
C ASP A 67 11.64 -0.68 -9.58
N GLN A 68 10.67 0.06 -9.02
CA GLN A 68 9.27 -0.07 -9.40
C GLN A 68 9.06 0.35 -10.86
N LEU A 69 9.65 1.46 -11.30
CA LEU A 69 9.52 1.93 -12.68
C LEU A 69 10.10 0.92 -13.69
N HIS A 70 11.26 0.33 -13.38
CA HIS A 70 11.87 -0.75 -14.16
C HIS A 70 10.98 -1.99 -14.21
N TYR A 71 10.32 -2.33 -13.11
CA TYR A 71 9.35 -3.43 -13.08
C TYR A 71 8.14 -3.14 -13.97
N ASP A 72 7.48 -1.98 -13.78
CA ASP A 72 6.30 -1.60 -14.55
C ASP A 72 6.61 -1.47 -16.05
N TYR A 73 7.79 -0.91 -16.38
CA TYR A 73 8.27 -0.74 -17.74
C TYR A 73 8.48 -2.07 -18.45
N ARG A 74 9.11 -3.05 -17.78
CA ARG A 74 9.36 -4.39 -18.33
C ARG A 74 8.06 -5.13 -18.65
N HIS A 75 7.03 -4.94 -17.83
CA HIS A 75 5.73 -5.59 -18.02
C HIS A 75 4.74 -4.76 -18.85
N ASN A 76 5.09 -3.51 -19.18
CA ASN A 76 4.20 -2.52 -19.78
C ASN A 76 2.85 -2.41 -19.06
N LEU A 77 2.90 -2.44 -17.74
CA LEU A 77 1.71 -2.48 -16.89
C LEU A 77 1.95 -1.55 -15.69
N TYR A 78 1.32 -0.39 -15.73
CA TYR A 78 1.50 0.66 -14.73
C TYR A 78 0.23 0.82 -13.92
N THR A 79 0.35 0.93 -12.60
CA THR A 79 -0.83 1.13 -11.73
C THR A 79 -1.07 2.61 -11.47
N THR A 80 -2.30 3.05 -11.72
CA THR A 80 -2.79 4.40 -11.43
C THR A 80 -4.02 4.34 -10.54
N TYR A 81 -4.37 5.46 -9.91
CA TYR A 81 -5.52 5.57 -9.01
C TYR A 81 -6.48 6.71 -9.40
N PRO A 82 -7.00 6.72 -10.64
CA PRO A 82 -8.02 7.69 -11.01
C PRO A 82 -9.23 7.53 -10.07
N LEU A 83 -9.63 8.61 -9.40
CA LEU A 83 -10.74 8.63 -8.43
C LEU A 83 -10.56 7.67 -7.24
N GLY A 84 -9.34 7.24 -6.93
CA GLY A 84 -9.05 6.34 -5.81
C GLY A 84 -9.23 4.86 -6.08
N PHE A 85 -9.54 4.45 -7.31
CA PHE A 85 -9.63 3.05 -7.71
C PHE A 85 -8.40 2.63 -8.51
N ALA A 86 -7.83 1.48 -8.16
CA ALA A 86 -6.70 0.92 -8.89
C ALA A 86 -7.08 0.63 -10.34
N LYS A 87 -6.31 1.18 -11.28
CA LYS A 87 -6.44 0.95 -12.71
C LYS A 87 -5.07 0.61 -13.29
N GLN A 88 -5.03 -0.41 -14.14
CA GLN A 88 -3.84 -0.74 -14.91
C GLN A 88 -3.85 0.02 -16.24
N VAL A 89 -2.71 0.59 -16.60
CA VAL A 89 -2.48 1.31 -17.85
C VAL A 89 -1.38 0.57 -18.61
N THR A 90 -1.67 0.24 -19.86
CA THR A 90 -0.70 -0.30 -20.82
C THR A 90 -0.41 0.77 -21.84
N LEU A 91 0.87 1.08 -22.06
CA LEU A 91 1.27 2.14 -22.97
C LEU A 91 1.47 1.61 -24.38
N ARG A 92 1.27 2.50 -25.36
CA ARG A 92 1.68 2.25 -26.75
C ARG A 92 3.21 2.38 -26.85
N ALA A 93 3.80 1.75 -27.86
CA ALA A 93 5.25 1.74 -28.07
C ALA A 93 5.90 3.14 -28.03
N ALA A 94 5.24 4.16 -28.59
CA ALA A 94 5.74 5.54 -28.59
C ALA A 94 5.82 6.13 -27.17
N ASP A 95 4.83 5.90 -26.32
CA ASP A 95 4.83 6.41 -24.94
C ASP A 95 5.73 5.56 -24.04
N GLN A 96 5.82 4.26 -24.29
CA GLN A 96 6.78 3.39 -23.61
C GLN A 96 8.23 3.83 -23.90
N ALA A 97 8.55 4.21 -25.14
CA ALA A 97 9.85 4.79 -25.48
C ALA A 97 10.14 6.10 -24.72
N LYS A 98 9.14 6.95 -24.49
CA LYS A 98 9.29 8.14 -23.65
C LYS A 98 9.54 7.79 -22.19
N VAL A 99 8.84 6.79 -21.65
CA VAL A 99 9.10 6.31 -20.28
C VAL A 99 10.54 5.84 -20.15
N ARG A 100 11.09 5.13 -21.15
CA ARG A 100 12.51 4.73 -21.15
C ARG A 100 13.46 5.92 -21.05
N GLN A 101 13.21 6.98 -21.82
CA GLN A 101 14.03 8.20 -21.76
C GLN A 101 13.94 8.90 -20.39
N LEU A 102 12.73 9.00 -19.85
CA LEU A 102 12.48 9.59 -18.54
C LEU A 102 13.09 8.76 -17.40
N MET A 103 13.13 7.43 -17.55
CA MET A 103 13.77 6.54 -16.60
C MET A 103 15.29 6.78 -16.55
N THR A 104 15.94 6.96 -17.70
CA THR A 104 17.36 7.37 -17.74
C THR A 104 17.58 8.76 -17.13
N GLU A 105 16.72 9.75 -17.44
CA GLU A 105 16.80 11.09 -16.80
C GLU A 105 16.59 11.01 -15.26
N ALA A 106 15.80 10.05 -14.78
CA ALA A 106 15.58 9.82 -13.36
C ALA A 106 16.77 9.09 -12.68
N GLU A 107 17.44 8.19 -13.41
CA GLU A 107 18.69 7.55 -12.99
C GLU A 107 19.82 8.57 -12.82
N ASP A 108 19.87 9.60 -13.67
CA ASP A 108 20.87 10.67 -13.62
C ASP A 108 20.54 11.78 -12.61
N ALA A 109 19.38 11.73 -11.95
CA ALA A 109 19.00 12.76 -10.99
C ALA A 109 19.86 12.67 -9.71
N ASP A 110 20.58 13.74 -9.36
CA ASP A 110 21.42 13.75 -8.14
C ASP A 110 20.66 14.13 -6.86
N THR A 111 19.48 14.75 -7.01
CA THR A 111 18.71 15.26 -5.89
C THR A 111 17.22 14.96 -6.02
N ARG A 112 16.48 15.15 -4.92
CA ARG A 112 15.05 14.86 -4.86
C ARG A 112 14.23 15.67 -5.87
N ALA A 113 14.51 16.95 -6.02
CA ALA A 113 13.74 17.84 -6.89
C ALA A 113 13.73 17.40 -8.38
N PRO A 114 14.87 17.15 -9.05
CA PRO A 114 14.89 16.66 -10.43
C PRO A 114 14.25 15.28 -10.55
N LEU A 115 14.49 14.36 -9.61
CA LEU A 115 13.84 13.04 -9.62
C LEU A 115 12.31 13.16 -9.62
N VAL A 116 11.76 13.94 -8.69
CA VAL A 116 10.31 14.16 -8.56
C VAL A 116 9.75 14.82 -9.82
N LYS A 117 10.47 15.79 -10.39
CA LYS A 117 10.06 16.46 -11.63
C LYS A 117 10.01 15.48 -12.80
N THR A 118 10.99 14.60 -12.94
CA THR A 118 11.05 13.60 -14.01
C THR A 118 9.97 12.54 -13.85
N LEU A 119 9.78 12.01 -12.65
CA LEU A 119 8.73 11.02 -12.37
C LEU A 119 7.31 11.61 -12.52
N ALA A 120 7.11 12.90 -12.24
CA ALA A 120 5.86 13.57 -12.55
C ALA A 120 5.56 13.66 -14.07
N LYS A 121 6.59 13.62 -14.94
CA LYS A 121 6.37 13.49 -16.40
C LYS A 121 5.87 12.08 -16.74
N VAL A 122 6.41 11.04 -16.08
CA VAL A 122 5.91 9.66 -16.23
C VAL A 122 4.45 9.59 -15.78
N ASP A 123 4.11 10.16 -14.62
CA ASP A 123 2.73 10.23 -14.12
C ASP A 123 1.76 10.81 -15.16
N ARG A 124 2.14 11.93 -15.81
CA ARG A 124 1.32 12.54 -16.86
C ARG A 124 1.13 11.64 -18.07
N LEU A 125 2.15 10.89 -18.49
CA LEU A 125 2.02 9.91 -19.59
C LEU A 125 1.04 8.77 -19.23
N LEU A 126 0.94 8.43 -17.95
CA LEU A 126 0.02 7.41 -17.45
C LEU A 126 -1.42 7.90 -17.25
N GLY A 127 -1.68 9.20 -17.44
CA GLY A 127 -2.98 9.82 -17.20
C GLY A 127 -3.17 10.40 -15.79
N GLY A 128 -2.11 10.48 -14.99
CA GLY A 128 -2.09 11.07 -13.66
C GLY A 128 -2.48 10.11 -12.53
N GLN A 129 -2.26 10.57 -11.29
CA GLN A 129 -2.59 9.82 -10.05
C GLN A 129 -1.92 8.43 -9.97
N SER A 130 -0.75 8.29 -10.57
CA SER A 130 0.11 7.12 -10.43
C SER A 130 0.94 7.18 -9.14
N ALA A 131 1.70 6.13 -8.86
CA ALA A 131 2.71 6.14 -7.80
C ALA A 131 3.84 7.17 -8.06
N TYR A 132 4.06 7.56 -9.33
CA TYR A 132 5.10 8.50 -9.75
C TYR A 132 4.71 9.97 -9.65
N SER A 133 3.47 10.27 -9.24
CA SER A 133 3.03 11.65 -9.04
C SER A 133 3.82 12.32 -7.91
N SER A 134 3.96 13.63 -7.97
CA SER A 134 4.64 14.40 -6.91
C SER A 134 3.99 14.22 -5.52
N GLN A 135 2.72 13.84 -5.48
CA GLN A 135 1.93 13.63 -4.26
C GLN A 135 2.06 12.22 -3.71
N ASN A 136 2.48 11.23 -4.51
CA ASN A 136 2.55 9.83 -4.11
C ASN A 136 3.98 9.30 -4.03
N ILE A 137 4.94 10.01 -4.63
CA ILE A 137 6.34 9.58 -4.71
C ILE A 137 6.97 9.30 -3.35
N GLN A 138 6.55 9.98 -2.27
CA GLN A 138 7.05 9.67 -0.93
C GLN A 138 6.70 8.26 -0.45
N ASN A 139 5.72 7.58 -1.07
CA ASN A 139 5.40 6.20 -0.75
C ASN A 139 6.52 5.23 -1.14
N PHE A 140 7.49 5.67 -1.97
CA PHE A 140 8.71 4.92 -2.25
C PHE A 140 9.82 5.17 -1.21
N ALA A 141 9.69 6.17 -0.34
CA ALA A 141 10.65 6.43 0.72
C ALA A 141 10.40 5.50 1.91
N TYR A 142 10.64 4.20 1.73
CA TYR A 142 10.51 3.20 2.78
C TYR A 142 11.73 2.30 2.85
N ARG A 143 12.06 1.87 4.07
CA ARG A 143 13.05 0.83 4.34
C ARG A 143 12.54 -0.10 5.42
N ARG A 144 13.06 -1.32 5.46
CA ARG A 144 12.78 -2.20 6.60
C ARG A 144 13.37 -1.63 7.89
N MET A 145 12.66 -1.83 9.00
CA MET A 145 13.19 -1.59 10.32
C MET A 145 14.46 -2.44 10.56
N THR A 146 15.37 -1.90 11.34
CA THR A 146 16.47 -2.66 11.93
C THR A 146 15.97 -3.42 13.17
N LYS A 147 16.70 -4.45 13.58
CA LYS A 147 16.37 -5.20 14.80
C LYS A 147 16.25 -4.30 16.03
N ALA A 148 17.11 -3.30 16.16
CA ALA A 148 17.08 -2.35 17.26
C ALA A 148 15.80 -1.50 17.27
N GLU A 149 15.37 -1.03 16.09
CA GLU A 149 14.13 -0.26 15.93
C GLU A 149 12.89 -1.11 16.28
N VAL A 150 12.83 -2.38 15.86
CA VAL A 150 11.71 -3.28 16.23
C VAL A 150 11.67 -3.53 17.74
N VAL A 151 12.83 -3.71 18.39
CA VAL A 151 12.89 -3.89 19.85
C VAL A 151 12.39 -2.64 20.58
N ALA A 152 12.74 -1.45 20.09
CA ALA A 152 12.31 -0.19 20.69
C ALA A 152 10.81 0.07 20.54
N ASP A 153 10.20 -0.34 19.41
CA ASP A 153 8.76 -0.15 19.13
C ASP A 153 7.86 -1.06 20.00
N GLN A 154 8.41 -2.14 20.56
CA GLN A 154 7.69 -3.09 21.43
C GLN A 154 7.68 -2.69 22.92
N GLN A 155 8.34 -1.60 23.31
CA GLN A 155 8.44 -1.13 24.70
C GLN A 155 7.49 0.05 24.97
#